data_AF-A0A419FFF5-F1
#
_entry.id   AF-A0A419FFF5-F1
#
_cell.length_a   1.000
_cell.length_b   1.000
_cell.length_c   1.000
_cell.angle_alpha   90.00
_cell.angle_beta   90.00
_cell.angle_gamma   90.00
#
_symmetry.space_group_name_H-M   'P 1'
#
loop_
_entity.id
_entity.type
_entity.pdbx_description
1 polymer ?
#
loop_
_entity_poly.entity_id
_entity_poly.type
_entity_poly.pdbx_seq_one_letter_code
_entity_poly.pdbx_strand_id
1 'polypeptide(L)' 'MAAIPATFDVAGLASGVYLVRMEAGGFTQTQKLILLK' A
#
# COMPACT_ATOMS: atom_id res chain seq x y z
N MET A 1 3.95 12.29 18.65
CA MET A 1 4.55 12.02 17.32
C MET A 1 3.39 11.88 16.35
N ALA A 2 3.15 12.85 15.46
CA ALA A 2 2.08 12.75 14.47
C ALA A 2 2.50 11.77 13.36
N ALA A 3 1.59 10.88 12.94
CA ALA A 3 1.86 10.00 11.81
C ALA A 3 1.86 10.83 10.52
N ILE A 4 2.93 10.73 9.72
CA ILE A 4 2.96 11.30 8.37
C ILE A 4 2.17 10.36 7.43
N PRO A 5 1.10 10.83 6.77
CA PRO A 5 0.38 10.02 5.81
C PRO A 5 1.25 9.76 4.58
N ALA A 6 1.36 8.50 4.17
CA ALA A 6 1.98 8.09 2.92
C ALA A 6 0.87 7.64 1.95
N THR A 7 0.85 8.23 0.75
CA THR A 7 -0.12 7.86 -0.29
C THR A 7 0.48 6.81 -1.19
N PHE A 8 -0.22 5.68 -1.35
CA PHE A 8 0.15 4.65 -2.33
C PHE A 8 -0.48 5.00 -3.68
N ASP A 9 0.35 5.36 -4.67
CA ASP A 9 -0.12 5.66 -6.03
C ASP A 9 -0.30 4.36 -6.82
N VAL A 10 -1.51 4.16 -7.34
CA VAL A 10 -1.93 2.99 -8.11
C VAL A 10 -2.23 3.34 -9.58
N ALA A 11 -1.87 4.55 -10.02
CA ALA A 11 -2.10 4.99 -11.40
C ALA A 11 -1.45 4.02 -12.40
N GLY A 12 -2.27 3.54 -13.36
CA GLY A 12 -1.82 2.62 -14.42
C GLY A 12 -1.88 1.14 -14.07
N LEU A 13 -2.23 0.77 -12.83
CA LEU A 13 -2.47 -0.63 -12.46
C LEU A 13 -3.83 -1.11 -12.97
N ALA A 14 -3.87 -2.34 -13.48
CA ALA A 14 -5.12 -3.00 -13.88
C ALA A 14 -5.97 -3.34 -12.66
N SER A 15 -7.28 -3.51 -12.84
CA SER A 15 -8.12 -4.04 -11.75
C SER A 15 -7.64 -5.44 -11.35
N GLY A 16 -7.53 -5.70 -10.04
CA GLY A 16 -6.96 -6.96 -9.55
C GLY A 16 -6.61 -6.95 -8.07
N VAL A 17 -5.98 -8.04 -7.62
CA VAL A 17 -5.50 -8.19 -6.25
C VAL A 17 -4.01 -7.89 -6.21
N TYR A 18 -3.61 -7.02 -5.30
CA TYR A 18 -2.24 -6.58 -5.08
C TYR A 18 -1.80 -6.91 -3.67
N LEU A 19 -0.56 -7.40 -3.52
CA LEU A 19 0.08 -7.54 -2.22
C LEU A 19 1.09 -6.41 -2.09
N VAL A 20 0.93 -5.60 -1.04
CA VAL A 20 1.81 -4.47 -0.76
C VAL A 20 2.56 -4.74 0.52
N ARG A 21 3.87 -4.51 0.48
CA ARG A 21 4.75 -4.55 1.63
C ARG A 21 5.08 -3.11 2.02
N MET A 22 4.69 -2.73 3.23
CA MET A 22 5.04 -1.45 3.81
C MET A 22 6.11 -1.66 4.88
N GLU A 23 7.13 -0.83 4.83
CA GLU A 23 8.24 -0.85 5.78
C GLU A 23 8.34 0.52 6.46
N ALA A 24 8.40 0.52 7.78
CA ALA A 24 8.57 1.72 8.59
C ALA A 24 9.62 1.44 9.66
N GLY A 25 10.89 1.76 9.34
CA GLY A 25 12.02 1.44 10.22
C GLY A 25 12.12 -0.06 10.47
N GLY A 26 11.83 -0.50 11.70
CA GLY A 26 11.83 -1.92 12.10
C GLY A 26 10.51 -2.66 11.93
N PHE A 27 9.45 -1.98 11.45
CA PHE A 27 8.13 -2.58 11.27
C PHE A 27 7.91 -2.94 9.80
N THR A 28 7.52 -4.19 9.53
CA THR A 28 7.08 -4.65 8.20
C THR A 28 5.63 -5.09 8.29
N GLN A 29 4.81 -4.59 7.38
CA GLN A 29 3.41 -5.01 7.24
C GLN A 29 3.13 -5.39 5.79
N THR A 30 2.51 -6.55 5.59
CA THR A 30 2.00 -6.95 4.28
C THR A 30 0.49 -6.79 4.28
N GLN A 31 -0.03 -6.12 3.25
CA GLN A 31 -1.46 -5.91 3.08
C GLN A 31 -1.93 -6.37 1.70
N LYS A 32 -3.15 -6.90 1.65
CA LYS A 32 -3.85 -7.23 0.41
C LYS A 32 -4.74 -6.06 0.01
N LEU A 33 -4.48 -5.48 -1.14
CA LEU A 33 -5.30 -4.46 -1.77
C LEU A 33 -6.10 -5.08 -2.91
N ILE A 34 -7.35 -4.66 -3.06
CA ILE A 34 -8.19 -5.04 -4.19
C ILE A 34 -8.43 -3.75 -4.96
N LEU A 35 -7.83 -3.65 -6.14
CA LEU A 35 -8.03 -2.53 -7.04
C LEU A 35 -9.27 -2.81 -7.90
N LEU A 36 -10.31 -2.04 -7.65
CA LEU A 36 -11.54 -2.02 -8.43
C LEU A 36 -11.56 -0.71 -9.21
N LYS A 37 -11.91 -0.76 -10.50
CA LYS A 37 -12.06 0.42 -11.35
C LYS A 37 -13.55 0.72 -11.54
#